data_AF-A0A419DB38-F1
#
_entry.id   AF-A0A419DB38-F1
#
_cell.length_a   1.000
_cell.length_b   1.000
_cell.length_c   1.000
_cell.angle_alpha   90.00
_cell.angle_beta   90.00
_cell.angle_gamma   90.00
#
_symmetry.space_group_name_H-M   'P 1'
#
loop_
_entity.id
_entity.type
_entity.pdbx_description
1 polymer ?
#
loop_
_entity_poly.entity_id
_entity_poly.type
_entity_poly.pdbx_seq_one_letter_code
_entity_poly.pdbx_strand_id
1 'polypeptide(L)' 'MSDYQQPGLFPDELTVGQRVRIGNTDVIWNKPAIGYTGVIVDVKLAGTAKVPYYHVKLDEAIGGIRTGWFRRAELRQES' A
#
# COMPACT_ATOMS: atom_id res chain seq x y z
N MET A 1 -17.38 11.65 -16.51
CA MET A 1 -17.77 10.42 -15.80
C MET A 1 -16.49 9.77 -15.35
N SER A 2 -16.32 9.55 -14.05
CA SER A 2 -15.09 9.09 -13.44
C SER A 2 -14.77 7.66 -13.90
N ASP A 3 -13.63 7.47 -14.56
CA ASP A 3 -13.05 6.16 -14.81
C ASP A 3 -12.61 5.56 -13.46
N TYR A 4 -13.56 4.92 -12.78
CA TYR A 4 -13.24 4.04 -11.66
C TYR A 4 -12.47 2.85 -12.22
N GLN A 5 -11.16 2.98 -12.11
CA GLN A 5 -10.12 1.98 -12.26
C GLN A 5 -10.66 0.56 -12.01
N GLN A 6 -10.64 -0.26 -13.06
CA GLN A 6 -11.21 -1.60 -13.10
C GLN A 6 -10.68 -2.47 -11.93
N PRO A 7 -11.55 -3.09 -11.13
CA PRO A 7 -11.13 -4.04 -10.12
C PRO A 7 -10.76 -5.37 -10.79
N GLY A 8 -9.54 -5.87 -10.54
CA GLY A 8 -9.25 -7.30 -10.66
C GLY A 8 -8.49 -7.78 -11.89
N LEU A 9 -7.33 -7.18 -12.21
CA LEU A 9 -6.41 -7.78 -13.19
C LEU A 9 -5.38 -8.74 -12.57
N PHE A 10 -5.36 -8.92 -11.24
CA PHE A 10 -4.47 -9.86 -10.58
C PHE A 10 -5.14 -10.47 -9.33
N PRO A 11 -5.23 -11.80 -9.21
CA PRO A 11 -5.98 -12.48 -8.14
C PRO A 11 -5.43 -12.23 -6.73
N ASP A 12 -4.22 -11.69 -6.61
CA ASP A 12 -3.57 -11.37 -5.34
C ASP A 12 -3.49 -9.87 -5.05
N GLU A 13 -4.07 -8.99 -5.88
CA GLU A 13 -3.98 -7.54 -5.68
C GLU A 13 -4.80 -7.05 -4.50
N LEU A 14 -4.21 -6.10 -3.77
CA LEU A 14 -4.89 -5.43 -2.68
C LEU A 14 -5.74 -4.27 -3.24
N THR A 15 -6.76 -3.85 -2.52
CA THR A 15 -7.69 -2.81 -2.94
C THR A 15 -7.70 -1.64 -1.97
N VAL A 16 -8.08 -0.46 -2.48
CA VAL A 16 -8.30 0.73 -1.66
C VAL A 16 -9.34 0.41 -0.57
N GLY A 17 -9.04 0.80 0.67
CA GLY A 17 -9.85 0.52 1.86
C GLY A 17 -9.43 -0.74 2.62
N GLN A 18 -8.60 -1.61 2.05
CA GLN A 18 -8.10 -2.77 2.79
C GLN A 18 -7.09 -2.37 3.86
N ARG A 19 -7.19 -3.03 5.01
CA ARG A 19 -6.18 -2.98 6.08
C ARG A 19 -5.02 -3.90 5.74
N VAL A 20 -3.83 -3.35 5.91
CA VAL A 20 -2.57 -4.04 5.62
C VAL A 20 -1.55 -3.76 6.71
N ARG A 21 -0.69 -4.74 6.92
CA ARG A 21 0.50 -4.63 7.76
C ARG A 21 1.74 -4.58 6.86
N ILE A 22 2.66 -3.67 7.17
CA ILE A 22 3.93 -3.58 6.47
C ILE A 22 4.84 -4.72 6.96
N GLY A 23 5.11 -5.67 6.08
CA GLY A 23 5.88 -6.88 6.38
C GLY A 23 7.36 -6.78 6.03
N ASN A 24 7.77 -5.78 5.26
CA ASN A 24 9.16 -5.56 4.87
C ASN A 24 9.44 -4.07 4.64
N THR A 25 10.67 -3.61 4.85
CA THR A 25 11.10 -2.26 4.44
C THR A 25 11.82 -2.36 3.11
N ASP A 26 11.19 -1.92 2.02
CA ASP A 26 11.99 -1.39 0.92
C ASP A 26 12.48 0.02 1.33
N VAL A 27 13.72 0.34 0.97
CA VAL A 27 14.60 1.39 1.57
C VAL A 27 14.11 2.83 1.37
N ILE A 28 12.90 3.02 0.85
CA ILE A 28 12.35 4.32 0.44
C ILE A 28 12.01 5.22 1.65
N TRP A 29 11.81 4.64 2.84
CA TRP A 29 11.62 5.40 4.07
C TRP A 29 12.73 5.10 5.08
N ASN A 30 13.51 6.12 5.41
CA ASN A 30 14.54 6.12 6.45
C ASN A 30 13.96 6.01 7.88
N LYS A 31 12.79 5.36 8.05
CA LYS A 31 12.15 5.01 9.31
C LYS A 31 11.48 3.63 9.14
N PRO A 32 11.78 2.63 9.98
CA PRO A 32 11.26 1.28 9.82
C PRO A 32 9.74 1.29 10.05
N ALA A 33 8.98 1.23 8.97
CA ALA A 33 7.52 1.06 9.02
C ALA A 33 7.12 -0.42 9.20
N ILE A 34 8.08 -1.34 9.32
CA ILE A 34 7.82 -2.76 9.57
C ILE A 34 6.98 -2.90 10.84
N GLY A 35 5.94 -3.72 10.74
CA GLY A 35 5.05 -4.02 11.85
C GLY A 35 3.92 -3.01 12.05
N TYR A 36 3.97 -1.83 11.41
CA TYR A 36 2.86 -0.88 11.42
C TYR A 36 1.72 -1.38 10.52
N THR A 37 0.51 -1.04 10.96
CA THR A 37 -0.72 -1.28 10.23
C THR A 37 -1.19 0.00 9.57
N GLY A 38 -1.98 -0.13 8.50
CA GLY A 38 -2.55 1.00 7.80
C GLY A 38 -3.63 0.58 6.83
N VAL A 39 -4.17 1.57 6.13
CA VAL A 39 -5.22 1.40 5.12
C VAL A 39 -4.68 1.86 3.78
N ILE A 40 -4.94 1.08 2.72
CA ILE A 40 -4.65 1.50 1.35
C ILE A 40 -5.62 2.62 0.97
N VAL A 41 -5.08 3.76 0.53
CA VAL A 41 -5.86 4.93 0.12
C VAL A 41 -5.81 5.18 -1.38
N ASP A 42 -4.81 4.65 -2.08
CA ASP A 42 -4.64 4.76 -3.53
C ASP A 42 -3.81 3.60 -4.08
N VAL A 43 -4.00 3.28 -5.37
CA VAL A 43 -3.21 2.28 -6.10
C VAL A 43 -2.82 2.84 -7.46
N LYS A 44 -1.52 2.85 -7.75
CA LYS A 44 -0.97 3.31 -9.02
C LYS A 44 -0.16 2.22 -9.69
N LEU A 45 -0.31 2.13 -11.00
CA LEU A 45 0.52 1.26 -11.84
C LEU A 45 1.73 2.08 -12.32
N ALA A 46 2.94 1.63 -12.01
CA ALA A 46 4.17 2.31 -12.38
C ALA A 46 4.95 1.52 -13.44
N GLY A 47 5.60 2.26 -14.34
CA GLY A 47 6.45 1.72 -15.39
C GLY A 47 5.71 1.04 -16.54
N THR A 48 6.47 0.58 -17.54
CA THR A 48 5.95 -0.12 -18.73
C THR A 48 5.33 -1.48 -18.40
N ALA A 49 5.82 -2.13 -17.34
CA ALA A 49 5.31 -3.40 -16.83
C ALA A 49 4.03 -3.26 -15.97
N LYS A 50 3.52 -2.02 -15.77
CA LYS A 50 2.31 -1.74 -14.98
C LYS A 50 2.34 -2.41 -13.60
N VAL A 51 3.43 -2.24 -12.86
CA VAL A 51 3.57 -2.83 -11.52
C VAL A 51 2.75 -2.03 -10.51
N PRO A 52 1.90 -2.66 -9.69
CA PRO A 52 1.08 -1.97 -8.71
C PRO A 52 1.90 -1.48 -7.51
N TYR A 53 1.71 -0.20 -7.19
CA TYR A 53 2.16 0.47 -5.99
C TYR A 53 0.95 0.94 -5.19
N TYR A 54 1.00 0.73 -3.88
CA TYR A 54 -0.08 0.96 -2.94
C TYR A 54 0.28 2.11 -2.03
N HIS A 55 -0.52 3.17 -2.06
CA HIS A 55 -0.41 4.25 -1.09
C HIS A 55 -1.10 3.82 0.18
N VAL A 56 -0.34 3.64 1.25
CA VAL A 56 -0.87 3.23 2.56
C VAL A 56 -0.78 4.40 3.51
N LYS A 57 -1.91 4.73 4.14
CA LYS A 57 -1.98 5.59 5.31
C LYS A 57 -1.82 4.71 6.54
N LEU A 58 -0.69 4.85 7.23
CA LEU A 58 -0.40 4.12 8.45
C LEU A 58 -1.25 4.66 9.60
N ASP A 59 -1.71 3.76 10.46
CA ASP A 59 -2.29 4.10 11.76
C ASP A 59 -1.25 4.91 12.54
N GLU A 60 -1.70 5.88 13.36
CA GLU A 60 -0.83 6.85 14.05
C GLU A 60 0.42 6.19 14.65
N ALA A 61 1.55 6.36 13.97
CA ALA A 61 2.84 6.19 14.59
C ALA A 61 3.05 7.42 15.48
N ILE A 62 3.62 7.23 16.66
CA ILE A 62 3.99 8.30 17.61
C ILE A 62 4.56 9.50 16.80
N GLY A 63 3.82 10.62 16.79
CA GLY A 63 4.16 11.84 16.04
C GLY A 63 3.35 12.15 14.76
N GLY A 64 2.27 11.44 14.45
CA GLY A 64 1.24 11.85 13.47
C GLY A 64 0.97 10.88 12.31
N ILE A 65 0.13 11.30 11.36
CA ILE A 65 -0.24 10.52 10.16
C ILE A 65 1.00 10.33 9.28
N ARG A 66 1.37 9.07 9.02
CA ARG A 66 2.39 8.72 8.04
C ARG A 66 1.74 8.05 6.83
N THR A 67 2.14 8.44 5.63
CA THR A 67 1.71 7.77 4.39
C THR A 67 2.92 7.37 3.56
N GLY A 68 2.86 6.25 2.87
CA GLY A 68 3.95 5.77 2.01
C GLY A 68 3.45 4.92 0.84
N TRP A 69 4.27 4.83 -0.21
CA TRP A 69 4.02 3.94 -1.35
C TRP A 69 4.77 2.62 -1.13
N PHE A 70 4.07 1.51 -1.30
CA PHE A 70 4.59 0.16 -1.07
C PHE A 70 4.28 -0.72 -2.28
N ARG A 71 5.12 -1.72 -2.55
CA ARG A 71 4.82 -2.79 -3.50
C ARG A 71 3.97 -3.86 -2.84
N ARG A 72 3.32 -4.68 -3.65
CA ARG A 72 2.50 -5.80 -3.17
C ARG A 72 3.25 -6.74 -2.21
N ALA A 73 4.53 -7.01 -2.49
CA ALA A 73 5.36 -7.94 -1.71
C ALA A 73 5.69 -7.42 -0.29
N GLU A 74 5.60 -6.12 -0.06
CA GLU A 74 5.87 -5.49 1.23
C GLU A 74 4.64 -5.48 2.14
N LEU A 75 3.46 -5.78 1.59
CA LEU A 75 2.18 -5.71 2.28
C LEU A 75 1.65 -7.10 2.63
N ARG A 76 1.18 -7.24 3.86
CA ARG A 76 0.42 -8.39 4.33
C ARG A 76 -1.00 -7.93 4.62
N GLN A 77 -1.98 -8.60 4.01
CA GLN A 77 -3.38 -8.33 4.32
C GLN A 77 -3.65 -8.72 5.78
N GLU A 78 -4.32 -7.84 6.53
CA GLU A 78 -4.90 -8.21 7.82
C GLU A 78 -6.30 -8.80 7.58
N SER A 79 -6.57 -9.94 8.21
CA SER A 79 -7.87 -10.64 8.13
C SER A 79 -8.89 -10.03 9.07
#